data_AF-A0A845RLW8-F1
#
_entry.id   AF-A0A845RLW8-F1
#
_cell.length_a   1.000
_cell.length_b   1.000
_cell.length_c   1.000
_cell.angle_alpha   90.00
_cell.angle_beta   90.00
_cell.angle_gamma   90.00
#
_symmetry.space_group_name_H-M   'P 1'
#
loop_
_entity.id
_entity.type
_entity.pdbx_description
1 polymer ?
#
loop_
_entity_poly.entity_id
_entity_poly.type
_entity_poly.pdbx_seq_one_letter_code
_entity_poly.pdbx_strand_id
1 'polypeptide(L)'
;MEFWQLGNTSVRSALRIRDGLIVLSKSTIQGNIRRGEGDVAFRKLLGESGIVSLGDDKTNSVGRKWRSAMGKLGFIYPEIKSGAGFTQSDVGPKDTITPAGYRLINSDTAAGIQECYLRAMVVPLIPTGKGTTFSPLCWVLAIMIHLENKGYEPALSFIELSMYVQTTTPSDNLDEITEAILSLRRQREQSSSKRVFDRELYKQKSKESHCAVTTFSDYADMNIRYLKATGMFQAKGKGIVIVPEKKAMAKQLAANIQSSKPLLTLYRNLCNGAALPTDNVDVAYNVLQDLMIQANNYNIEYSIEGKTLKTPAQINQVRFDIEQLISEKKEEAFAQEQASQWEEIALYMELLSTKKTHIKIDSDTEIRIPKAEAPAYLEWSLWRALLAIDSLENKPYVVKHIKKMLKNLRRALKENIGSIDKDYL
;
A
#
# COMPACT_ATOMS: atom_id res chain seq x y z
N MET A 1 9.94 -21.40 10.82
CA MET A 1 8.92 -20.48 10.29
C MET A 1 9.58 -19.12 10.12
N GLU A 2 9.80 -18.68 8.88
CA GLU A 2 10.34 -17.34 8.62
C GLU A 2 9.22 -16.41 8.13
N PHE A 3 9.19 -15.20 8.67
CA PHE A 3 8.26 -14.18 8.23
C PHE A 3 8.81 -13.47 7.00
N TRP A 4 8.04 -13.46 5.92
CA TRP A 4 8.31 -12.49 4.88
C TRP A 4 7.73 -11.12 5.26
N GLN A 5 8.37 -10.08 4.74
CA GLN A 5 8.02 -8.69 5.01
C GLN A 5 8.10 -7.95 3.68
N LEU A 6 7.07 -7.18 3.31
CA LEU A 6 7.10 -6.31 2.13
C LEU A 6 7.84 -4.99 2.40
N GLY A 7 7.84 -4.53 3.65
CA GLY A 7 8.35 -3.22 4.04
C GLY A 7 9.29 -3.26 5.24
N ASN A 8 9.29 -2.14 5.98
CA ASN A 8 9.92 -1.98 7.29
C ASN A 8 8.86 -1.50 8.31
N THR A 9 8.80 -2.11 9.49
CA THR A 9 7.79 -1.79 10.54
C THR A 9 7.92 -0.39 11.12
N SER A 10 9.02 0.31 10.89
CA SER A 10 9.19 1.73 11.25
C SER A 10 8.70 2.68 10.15
N VAL A 11 8.50 2.18 8.93
CA VAL A 11 7.92 2.90 7.79
C VAL A 11 6.66 2.15 7.34
N ARG A 12 5.66 2.09 8.23
CA ARG A 12 4.46 1.26 8.06
C ARG A 12 3.59 1.68 6.87
N SER A 13 3.55 2.97 6.56
CA SER A 13 2.84 3.47 5.38
C SER A 13 3.79 3.55 4.19
N ALA A 14 3.60 2.66 3.22
CA ALA A 14 4.38 2.65 1.99
C ALA A 14 4.29 3.98 1.24
N LEU A 15 3.11 4.62 1.21
CA LEU A 15 2.86 5.86 0.47
C LEU A 15 3.74 7.03 0.93
N ARG A 16 4.18 7.05 2.19
CA ARG A 16 5.11 8.08 2.72
C ARG A 16 6.51 7.98 2.12
N ILE A 17 6.87 6.84 1.51
CA ILE A 17 8.17 6.66 0.86
C ILE A 17 8.35 7.67 -0.26
N ARG A 18 7.29 8.00 -1.02
CA ARG A 18 7.34 9.01 -2.08
C ARG A 18 7.77 10.37 -1.54
N ASP A 19 7.22 10.82 -0.41
CA ASP A 19 7.58 12.11 0.17
C ASP A 19 9.05 12.14 0.59
N GLY A 20 9.56 11.05 1.17
CA GLY A 20 10.98 10.92 1.49
C GLY A 20 11.87 10.94 0.24
N LEU A 21 11.43 10.32 -0.86
CA LEU A 21 12.16 10.32 -2.13
C LEU A 21 12.19 11.71 -2.79
N ILE A 22 11.07 12.45 -2.73
CA ILE A 22 10.99 13.84 -3.24
C ILE A 22 11.95 14.77 -2.50
N VAL A 23 12.10 14.58 -1.19
CA VAL A 23 13.05 15.38 -0.41
C VAL A 23 14.49 14.94 -0.72
N LEU A 24 14.75 13.63 -0.80
CA LEU A 24 16.07 13.11 -1.15
C LEU A 24 16.53 13.58 -2.54
N SER A 25 15.62 13.64 -3.52
CA SER A 25 15.95 14.05 -4.90
C SER A 25 16.41 15.50 -5.01
N LYS A 26 16.02 16.35 -4.05
CA LYS A 26 16.40 17.76 -3.95
C LYS A 26 17.64 18.00 -3.09
N SER A 27 18.21 16.95 -2.52
CA SER A 27 19.34 17.03 -1.61
C SER A 27 20.66 16.65 -2.28
N THR A 28 21.77 17.10 -1.70
CA THR A 28 23.13 16.76 -2.15
C THR A 28 23.65 15.45 -1.54
N ILE A 29 22.87 14.78 -0.68
CA ILE A 29 23.34 13.63 0.11
C ILE A 29 23.05 12.27 -0.56
N GLN A 30 22.50 12.24 -1.78
CA GLN A 30 22.27 11.00 -2.52
C GLN A 30 23.57 10.18 -2.62
N GLY A 31 23.47 8.86 -2.43
CA GLY A 31 24.63 7.95 -2.40
C GLY A 31 25.42 7.97 -1.08
N ASN A 32 25.24 8.98 -0.24
CA ASN A 32 25.98 9.19 1.02
C ASN A 32 25.08 9.14 2.27
N ILE A 33 23.99 8.35 2.23
CA ILE A 33 22.99 8.23 3.31
C ILE A 33 23.22 7.02 4.23
N ARG A 34 24.49 6.60 4.41
CA ARG A 34 24.82 5.37 5.13
C ARG A 34 25.97 5.53 6.11
N ARG A 35 25.73 5.09 7.35
CA ARG A 35 26.66 5.04 8.50
C ARG A 35 27.10 6.43 8.96
N GLY A 36 27.43 6.55 10.25
CA GLY A 36 27.98 7.78 10.84
C GLY A 36 27.19 9.02 10.44
N GLU A 37 27.87 9.97 9.80
CA GLU A 37 27.31 11.22 9.30
C GLU A 37 26.19 11.03 8.26
N GLY A 38 26.22 9.97 7.44
CA GLY A 38 25.19 9.72 6.42
C GLY A 38 23.84 9.34 7.03
N ASP A 39 23.83 8.52 8.09
CA ASP A 39 22.60 8.17 8.81
C ASP A 39 22.02 9.42 9.54
N VAL A 40 22.89 10.28 10.07
CA VAL A 40 22.53 11.57 10.70
C VAL A 40 21.96 12.54 9.67
N ALA A 41 22.65 12.73 8.54
CA ALA A 41 22.25 13.65 7.49
C ALA A 41 20.88 13.28 6.92
N PHE A 42 20.65 11.99 6.65
CA PHE A 42 19.37 11.56 6.12
C PHE A 42 18.24 11.67 7.16
N ARG A 43 18.51 11.35 8.44
CA ARG A 43 17.54 11.60 9.52
C ARG A 43 17.18 13.08 9.62
N LYS A 44 18.18 13.96 9.61
CA LYS A 44 18.01 15.42 9.69
C LYS A 44 17.17 15.93 8.53
N LEU A 45 17.50 15.53 7.30
CA LEU A 45 16.76 15.88 6.10
C LEU A 45 15.26 15.49 6.20
N LEU A 46 14.97 14.27 6.64
CA LEU A 46 13.59 13.79 6.82
C LEU A 46 12.85 14.59 7.92
N GLY A 47 13.55 14.95 9.00
CA GLY A 47 12.96 15.73 10.10
C GLY A 47 12.67 17.19 9.72
N GLU A 48 13.65 17.88 9.15
CA GLU A 48 13.54 19.28 8.71
C GLU A 48 12.47 19.45 7.62
N SER A 49 12.28 18.44 6.79
CA SER A 49 11.24 18.44 5.76
C SER A 49 9.86 18.00 6.26
N GLY A 50 9.70 17.79 7.57
CA GLY A 50 8.43 17.37 8.19
C GLY A 50 7.97 15.96 7.80
N ILE A 51 8.84 15.16 7.17
CA ILE A 51 8.51 13.80 6.76
C ILE A 51 8.40 12.89 7.97
N VAL A 52 9.19 13.14 9.03
CA VAL A 52 9.14 12.40 10.29
C VAL A 52 9.25 13.35 11.47
N SER A 53 8.58 13.04 12.57
CA SER A 53 8.85 13.68 13.86
C SER A 53 10.07 13.03 14.49
N LEU A 54 11.09 13.83 14.78
CA LEU A 54 12.31 13.34 15.42
C LEU A 54 12.12 13.33 16.94
N GLY A 55 12.33 12.17 17.56
CA GLY A 55 12.53 12.06 19.01
C GLY A 55 14.01 11.94 19.37
N ASP A 56 14.31 11.60 20.63
CA ASP A 56 15.68 11.52 21.20
C ASP A 56 16.49 10.29 20.75
N ASP A 57 16.28 9.80 19.52
CA ASP A 57 16.96 8.61 18.99
C ASP A 57 18.46 8.86 18.81
N LYS A 58 19.24 8.50 19.84
CA LYS A 58 20.72 8.57 19.86
C LYS A 58 21.38 7.69 18.79
N THR A 59 20.66 6.70 18.24
CA THR A 59 21.21 5.75 17.25
C THR A 59 20.96 6.17 15.80
N ASN A 60 20.28 7.30 15.59
CA ASN A 60 19.89 7.80 14.27
C ASN A 60 19.18 6.73 13.41
N SER A 61 18.43 5.83 14.06
CA SER A 61 17.85 4.65 13.41
C SER A 61 16.85 4.98 12.31
N VAL A 62 16.22 6.16 12.40
CA VAL A 62 15.24 6.64 11.43
C VAL A 62 15.81 6.66 10.00
N GLY A 63 16.98 7.25 9.78
CA GLY A 63 17.62 7.30 8.46
C GLY A 63 17.89 5.90 7.90
N ARG A 64 18.48 5.02 8.73
CA ARG A 64 18.73 3.62 8.38
C ARG A 64 17.45 2.85 8.01
N LYS A 65 16.37 3.03 8.76
CA LYS A 65 15.07 2.37 8.55
C LYS A 65 14.39 2.85 7.27
N TRP A 66 14.42 4.15 7.00
CA TRP A 66 13.87 4.73 5.77
C TRP A 66 14.65 4.29 4.53
N ARG A 67 15.98 4.33 4.59
CA ARG A 67 16.83 3.80 3.51
C ARG A 67 16.55 2.32 3.26
N SER A 68 16.41 1.52 4.33
CA SER A 68 16.04 0.11 4.20
C SER A 68 14.69 -0.08 3.52
N ALA A 69 13.67 0.71 3.86
CA ALA A 69 12.35 0.63 3.22
C ALA A 69 12.41 1.02 1.73
N MET A 70 13.10 2.11 1.39
CA MET A 70 13.28 2.57 0.01
C MET A 70 14.05 1.56 -0.85
N GLY A 71 15.16 1.02 -0.34
CA GLY A 71 15.99 0.07 -1.07
C GLY A 71 15.32 -1.29 -1.26
N LYS A 72 14.47 -1.71 -0.31
CA LYS A 72 13.71 -2.97 -0.41
C LYS A 72 12.69 -2.96 -1.55
N LEU A 73 12.14 -1.79 -1.87
CA LEU A 73 11.27 -1.58 -3.04
C LEU A 73 12.04 -1.15 -4.29
N GLY A 74 13.38 -1.03 -4.19
CA GLY A 74 14.28 -0.58 -5.26
C GLY A 74 13.99 0.80 -5.80
N PHE A 75 13.44 1.70 -4.99
CA PHE A 75 13.33 3.12 -5.33
C PHE A 75 14.64 3.88 -5.11
N ILE A 76 15.55 3.31 -4.33
CA ILE A 76 16.97 3.64 -4.34
C ILE A 76 17.76 2.35 -4.59
N TYR A 77 18.97 2.48 -5.15
CA TYR A 77 19.81 1.32 -5.40
C TYR A 77 20.20 0.66 -4.06
N PRO A 78 19.79 -0.60 -3.82
CA PRO A 78 20.10 -1.26 -2.57
C PRO A 78 21.59 -1.59 -2.47
N GLU A 79 22.04 -1.81 -1.24
CA GLU A 79 23.38 -2.36 -0.99
C GLU A 79 23.39 -3.84 -1.39
N ILE A 80 24.28 -4.20 -2.31
CA ILE A 80 24.52 -5.58 -2.69
C ILE A 80 25.48 -6.22 -1.68
N LYS A 81 25.02 -7.29 -1.02
CA LYS A 81 25.81 -8.02 -0.02
C LYS A 81 26.90 -8.87 -0.67
N SER A 82 28.02 -9.03 0.02
CA SER A 82 29.06 -10.00 -0.35
C SER A 82 28.46 -11.40 -0.49
N GLY A 83 28.85 -12.13 -1.53
CA GLY A 83 28.34 -13.47 -1.82
C GLY A 83 27.07 -13.52 -2.68
N ALA A 84 26.54 -12.38 -3.15
CA ALA A 84 25.38 -12.35 -4.05
C ALA A 84 25.66 -12.88 -5.48
N GLY A 85 26.94 -13.12 -5.83
CA GLY A 85 27.36 -13.56 -7.16
C GLY A 85 27.49 -12.44 -8.21
N PHE A 86 27.36 -11.18 -7.79
CA PHE A 86 27.55 -9.98 -8.61
C PHE A 86 27.94 -8.79 -7.72
N THR A 87 28.36 -7.69 -8.33
CA THR A 87 28.87 -6.49 -7.65
C THR A 87 27.84 -5.36 -7.65
N GLN A 88 28.09 -4.33 -6.84
CA GLN A 88 27.25 -3.13 -6.82
C GLN A 88 27.16 -2.46 -8.20
N SER A 89 28.27 -2.43 -8.94
CA SER A 89 28.34 -1.80 -10.27
C SER A 89 27.45 -2.48 -11.31
N ASP A 90 27.13 -3.76 -11.12
CA ASP A 90 26.24 -4.51 -12.03
C ASP A 90 24.78 -4.08 -11.92
N VAL A 91 24.40 -3.45 -10.80
CA VAL A 91 23.03 -2.98 -10.54
C VAL A 91 22.94 -1.46 -10.67
N GLY A 92 23.82 -0.72 -9.99
CA GLY A 92 23.86 0.74 -10.05
C GLY A 92 24.45 1.40 -8.79
N PRO A 93 24.57 2.74 -8.80
CA PRO A 93 25.22 3.51 -7.75
C PRO A 93 24.44 3.44 -6.44
N LYS A 94 25.00 2.72 -5.46
CA LYS A 94 24.39 2.45 -4.14
C LYS A 94 23.77 3.70 -3.51
N ASP A 95 22.59 3.54 -2.91
CA ASP A 95 21.88 4.56 -2.14
C ASP A 95 21.52 5.85 -2.92
N THR A 96 21.61 5.84 -4.25
CA THR A 96 21.04 6.89 -5.12
C THR A 96 19.67 6.48 -5.65
N ILE A 97 18.87 7.46 -6.08
CA ILE A 97 17.51 7.21 -6.60
C ILE A 97 17.58 6.46 -7.93
N THR A 98 16.79 5.40 -8.06
CA THR A 98 16.74 4.54 -9.26
C THR A 98 15.77 5.10 -10.31
N PRO A 99 15.77 4.59 -11.55
CA PRO A 99 14.72 4.92 -12.52
C PRO A 99 13.30 4.63 -11.98
N ALA A 100 13.11 3.55 -11.23
CA ALA A 100 11.84 3.27 -10.54
C ALA A 100 11.48 4.33 -9.49
N GLY A 101 12.47 4.80 -8.72
CA GLY A 101 12.29 5.88 -7.76
C GLY A 101 11.88 7.20 -8.42
N TYR A 102 12.53 7.58 -9.51
CA TYR A 102 12.16 8.79 -10.27
C TYR A 102 10.77 8.69 -10.89
N ARG A 103 10.36 7.52 -11.38
CA ARG A 103 8.97 7.33 -11.84
C ARG A 103 7.97 7.54 -10.70
N LEU A 104 8.21 6.98 -9.52
CA LEU A 104 7.34 7.22 -8.36
C LEU A 104 7.29 8.71 -7.96
N ILE A 105 8.43 9.41 -8.00
CA ILE A 105 8.49 10.86 -7.75
C ILE A 105 7.62 11.62 -8.77
N ASN A 106 7.75 11.30 -10.05
CA ASN A 106 7.12 12.02 -11.15
C ASN A 106 5.65 11.62 -11.41
N SER A 107 5.15 10.55 -10.78
CA SER A 107 3.75 10.16 -10.89
C SER A 107 2.82 11.13 -10.16
N ASP A 108 1.90 11.74 -10.91
CA ASP A 108 0.92 12.72 -10.39
C ASP A 108 -0.50 12.16 -10.21
N THR A 109 -0.73 10.91 -10.63
CA THR A 109 -2.02 10.21 -10.50
C THR A 109 -1.94 9.10 -9.45
N ALA A 110 -3.07 8.80 -8.81
CA ALA A 110 -3.15 7.69 -7.86
C ALA A 110 -2.82 6.34 -8.52
N ALA A 111 -3.33 6.11 -9.74
CA ALA A 111 -3.04 4.91 -10.52
C ALA A 111 -1.54 4.78 -10.86
N GLY A 112 -0.88 5.86 -11.29
CA GLY A 112 0.54 5.86 -11.60
C GLY A 112 1.42 5.61 -10.37
N ILE A 113 1.02 6.14 -9.20
CA ILE A 113 1.69 5.85 -7.92
C ILE A 113 1.50 4.37 -7.54
N GLN A 114 0.26 3.86 -7.60
CA GLN A 114 -0.06 2.47 -7.28
C GLN A 114 0.69 1.49 -8.20
N GLU A 115 0.78 1.79 -9.49
CA GLU A 115 1.53 0.98 -10.45
C GLU A 115 3.03 0.93 -10.10
N CYS A 116 3.63 2.03 -9.64
CA CYS A 116 5.02 2.01 -9.19
C CYS A 116 5.25 1.04 -8.03
N TYR A 117 4.35 1.00 -7.05
CA TYR A 117 4.41 0.01 -5.96
C TYR A 117 4.12 -1.40 -6.44
N LEU A 118 3.17 -1.59 -7.36
CA LEU A 118 2.87 -2.87 -7.96
C LEU A 118 4.12 -3.44 -8.65
N ARG A 119 4.75 -2.67 -9.55
CA ARG A 119 5.99 -3.03 -10.25
C ARG A 119 7.14 -3.38 -9.30
N ALA A 120 7.25 -2.70 -8.16
CA ALA A 120 8.25 -3.02 -7.16
C ALA A 120 7.94 -4.34 -6.44
N MET A 121 6.68 -4.56 -6.05
CA MET A 121 6.30 -5.70 -5.20
C MET A 121 6.06 -7.00 -5.96
N VAL A 122 5.87 -6.97 -7.28
CA VAL A 122 5.80 -8.20 -8.10
C VAL A 122 7.16 -8.88 -8.29
N VAL A 123 8.27 -8.20 -7.98
CA VAL A 123 9.60 -8.79 -8.18
C VAL A 123 9.83 -9.91 -7.17
N PRO A 124 10.10 -11.15 -7.62
CA PRO A 124 10.26 -12.29 -6.72
C PRO A 124 11.66 -12.32 -6.11
N LEU A 125 11.88 -11.62 -5.00
CA LEU A 125 13.19 -11.54 -4.34
C LEU A 125 13.33 -12.38 -3.07
N ILE A 126 12.22 -12.91 -2.55
CA ILE A 126 12.26 -13.65 -1.28
C ILE A 126 12.53 -15.13 -1.57
N PRO A 127 13.51 -15.77 -0.92
CA PRO A 127 13.79 -17.19 -1.13
C PRO A 127 12.62 -18.04 -0.63
N THR A 128 12.33 -19.12 -1.36
CA THR A 128 11.36 -20.14 -0.94
C THR A 128 11.95 -21.18 0.01
N GLY A 129 13.28 -21.19 0.16
CA GLY A 129 14.03 -22.25 0.85
C GLY A 129 14.31 -23.49 -0.02
N LYS A 130 13.77 -23.56 -1.25
CA LYS A 130 13.97 -24.68 -2.19
C LYS A 130 14.65 -24.25 -3.50
N GLY A 131 15.60 -23.31 -3.42
CA GLY A 131 16.39 -22.83 -4.57
C GLY A 131 15.66 -21.89 -5.54
N THR A 132 14.41 -21.53 -5.26
CA THR A 132 13.64 -20.54 -6.03
C THR A 132 13.33 -19.30 -5.18
N THR A 133 12.82 -18.27 -5.84
CA THR A 133 12.37 -17.03 -5.20
C THR A 133 10.91 -16.74 -5.51
N PHE A 134 10.24 -15.93 -4.70
CA PHE A 134 8.85 -15.56 -4.88
C PHE A 134 8.57 -14.10 -4.50
N SER A 135 7.46 -13.58 -5.00
CA SER A 135 6.88 -12.30 -4.59
C SER A 135 5.78 -12.56 -3.55
N PRO A 136 5.85 -11.98 -2.34
CA PRO A 136 4.76 -12.09 -1.38
C PRO A 136 3.45 -11.51 -1.88
N LEU A 137 3.50 -10.47 -2.71
CA LEU A 137 2.31 -9.90 -3.34
C LEU A 137 1.62 -10.96 -4.22
N CYS A 138 2.36 -11.58 -5.14
CA CYS A 138 1.80 -12.61 -6.02
C CYS A 138 1.33 -13.83 -5.23
N TRP A 139 2.01 -14.17 -4.15
CA TRP A 139 1.61 -15.26 -3.26
C TRP A 139 0.28 -14.99 -2.54
N VAL A 140 0.10 -13.79 -2.00
CA VAL A 140 -1.18 -13.37 -1.40
C VAL A 140 -2.31 -13.43 -2.44
N LEU A 141 -2.07 -12.95 -3.66
CA LEU A 141 -3.05 -13.02 -4.75
C LEU A 141 -3.43 -14.47 -5.07
N ALA A 142 -2.45 -15.38 -5.16
CA ALA A 142 -2.70 -16.79 -5.44
C ALA A 142 -3.55 -17.47 -4.36
N ILE A 143 -3.30 -17.21 -3.08
CA ILE A 143 -4.13 -17.72 -1.97
C ILE A 143 -5.57 -17.20 -2.10
N MET A 144 -5.75 -15.90 -2.34
CA MET A 144 -7.07 -15.28 -2.43
C MET A 144 -7.86 -15.73 -3.66
N ILE A 145 -7.19 -15.95 -4.79
CA ILE A 145 -7.81 -16.53 -5.99
C ILE A 145 -8.16 -18.01 -5.77
N HIS A 146 -7.34 -18.75 -5.03
CA HIS A 146 -7.64 -20.14 -4.72
C HIS A 146 -8.82 -20.27 -3.74
N LEU A 147 -8.97 -19.36 -2.78
CA LEU A 147 -10.20 -19.21 -1.97
C LEU A 147 -11.42 -18.96 -2.86
N GLU A 148 -11.30 -18.08 -3.84
CA GLU A 148 -12.37 -17.78 -4.81
C GLU A 148 -12.77 -19.00 -5.65
N ASN A 149 -11.80 -19.75 -6.16
CA ASN A 149 -12.06 -20.97 -6.91
C ASN A 149 -12.77 -22.05 -6.06
N LYS A 150 -12.63 -21.99 -4.73
CA LYS A 150 -13.35 -22.84 -3.76
C LYS A 150 -14.72 -22.28 -3.36
N GLY A 151 -15.18 -21.20 -3.99
CA GLY A 151 -16.50 -20.58 -3.74
C GLY A 151 -16.53 -19.62 -2.55
N TYR A 152 -15.37 -19.23 -1.99
CA TYR A 152 -15.28 -18.25 -0.92
C TYR A 152 -14.92 -16.87 -1.48
N GLU A 153 -15.22 -15.81 -0.75
CA GLU A 153 -14.77 -14.49 -1.17
C GLU A 153 -13.22 -14.40 -1.16
N PRO A 154 -12.60 -13.74 -2.17
CA PRO A 154 -11.16 -13.48 -2.20
C PRO A 154 -10.80 -12.37 -1.21
N ALA A 155 -10.97 -12.66 0.08
CA ALA A 155 -10.68 -11.78 1.21
C ALA A 155 -9.82 -12.51 2.24
N LEU A 156 -8.99 -11.75 2.96
CA LEU A 156 -8.22 -12.24 4.10
C LEU A 156 -8.45 -11.32 5.30
N SER A 157 -8.80 -11.90 6.44
CA SER A 157 -8.85 -11.17 7.71
C SER A 157 -7.43 -10.89 8.24
N PHE A 158 -7.31 -9.95 9.17
CA PHE A 158 -6.01 -9.61 9.78
C PHE A 158 -5.32 -10.83 10.40
N ILE A 159 -6.09 -11.68 11.08
CA ILE A 159 -5.56 -12.87 11.77
C ILE A 159 -5.18 -13.98 10.79
N GLU A 160 -5.91 -14.12 9.68
CA GLU A 160 -5.55 -15.07 8.62
C GLU A 160 -4.22 -14.69 7.98
N LEU A 161 -4.04 -13.40 7.67
CA LEU A 161 -2.76 -12.91 7.14
C LEU A 161 -1.63 -13.12 8.14
N SER A 162 -1.87 -12.78 9.42
CA SER A 162 -0.82 -12.80 10.44
C SER A 162 -0.34 -14.20 10.81
N MET A 163 -1.25 -15.19 10.81
CA MET A 163 -0.97 -16.55 11.29
C MET A 163 -0.52 -17.52 10.19
N TYR A 164 -1.05 -17.38 8.96
CA TYR A 164 -0.87 -18.39 7.92
C TYR A 164 -0.22 -17.84 6.65
N VAL A 165 -0.58 -16.64 6.22
CA VAL A 165 -0.13 -16.14 4.92
C VAL A 165 1.28 -15.56 4.99
N GLN A 166 1.60 -14.76 6.00
CA GLN A 166 2.91 -14.12 6.11
C GLN A 166 4.06 -15.04 6.53
N THR A 167 3.74 -16.30 6.82
CA THR A 167 4.65 -17.33 7.34
C THR A 167 4.80 -18.50 6.37
N THR A 168 4.21 -18.39 5.17
CA THR A 168 4.24 -19.42 4.12
C THR A 168 4.79 -18.85 2.82
N THR A 169 5.15 -19.76 1.94
CA THR A 169 5.74 -19.51 0.63
C THR A 169 5.09 -20.42 -0.41
N PRO A 170 5.31 -20.20 -1.71
CA PRO A 170 4.89 -21.13 -2.75
C PRO A 170 5.51 -22.55 -2.68
N SER A 171 6.47 -22.79 -1.78
CA SER A 171 6.99 -24.15 -1.54
C SER A 171 6.14 -24.97 -0.56
N ASP A 172 5.17 -24.30 0.09
CA ASP A 172 4.11 -24.90 0.88
C ASP A 172 2.91 -25.25 -0.03
N ASN A 173 2.05 -26.16 0.41
CA ASN A 173 0.90 -26.60 -0.37
C ASN A 173 -0.25 -25.57 -0.29
N LEU A 174 -0.65 -25.02 -1.43
CA LEU A 174 -1.70 -24.01 -1.54
C LEU A 174 -3.07 -24.49 -1.02
N ASP A 175 -3.40 -25.76 -1.25
CA ASP A 175 -4.64 -26.37 -0.75
C ASP A 175 -4.64 -26.47 0.77
N GLU A 176 -3.53 -26.92 1.36
CA GLU A 176 -3.39 -27.05 2.82
C GLU A 176 -3.45 -25.69 3.52
N ILE A 177 -2.82 -24.67 2.94
CA ILE A 177 -2.85 -23.30 3.49
C ILE A 177 -4.26 -22.73 3.44
N THR A 178 -4.94 -22.92 2.31
CA THR A 178 -6.31 -22.44 2.15
C THR A 178 -7.25 -23.18 3.10
N GLU A 179 -7.07 -24.49 3.27
CA GLU A 179 -7.85 -25.25 4.25
C GLU A 179 -7.56 -24.82 5.68
N ALA A 180 -6.32 -24.48 6.02
CA ALA A 180 -5.97 -23.92 7.32
C ALA A 180 -6.67 -22.57 7.58
N ILE A 181 -6.76 -21.70 6.57
CA ILE A 181 -7.50 -20.44 6.63
C ILE A 181 -9.00 -20.70 6.84
N LEU A 182 -9.60 -21.62 6.10
CA LEU A 182 -11.02 -21.95 6.23
C LEU A 182 -11.33 -22.62 7.58
N SER A 183 -10.45 -23.48 8.05
CA SER A 183 -10.53 -24.09 9.38
C SER A 183 -10.46 -23.03 10.49
N LEU A 184 -9.54 -22.07 10.37
CA LEU A 184 -9.46 -20.91 11.28
C LEU A 184 -10.78 -20.13 11.30
N ARG A 185 -11.39 -19.87 10.13
CA ARG A 185 -12.70 -19.19 10.05
C ARG A 185 -13.78 -19.94 10.82
N ARG A 186 -13.90 -21.25 10.61
CA ARG A 186 -14.91 -22.09 11.29
C ARG A 186 -14.71 -22.12 12.81
N GLN A 187 -13.47 -22.35 13.27
CA GLN A 187 -13.15 -22.37 14.70
C GLN A 187 -13.41 -21.01 15.36
N ARG A 188 -13.06 -19.92 14.67
CA ARG A 188 -13.25 -18.56 15.16
C ARG A 188 -14.73 -18.20 15.26
N GLU A 189 -15.57 -18.68 14.34
CA GLU A 189 -17.02 -18.45 14.38
C GLU A 189 -17.72 -19.28 15.47
N GLN A 190 -17.23 -20.50 15.72
CA GLN A 190 -17.74 -21.36 16.81
C GLN A 190 -17.28 -20.92 18.20
N SER A 191 -16.32 -20.00 18.30
CA SER A 191 -15.81 -19.53 19.58
C SER A 191 -16.81 -18.63 20.29
N SER A 192 -17.01 -18.86 21.60
CA SER A 192 -17.80 -17.99 22.47
C SER A 192 -17.22 -16.57 22.61
N SER A 193 -15.93 -16.39 22.32
CA SER A 193 -15.30 -15.06 22.31
C SER A 193 -14.17 -15.00 21.29
N LYS A 194 -14.45 -14.33 20.16
CA LYS A 194 -13.48 -14.07 19.08
C LYS A 194 -12.19 -13.44 19.61
N ARG A 195 -12.29 -12.53 20.60
CA ARG A 195 -11.12 -11.89 21.24
C ARG A 195 -10.25 -12.86 22.05
N VAL A 196 -10.86 -13.74 22.84
CA VAL A 196 -10.11 -14.73 23.62
C VAL A 196 -9.46 -15.73 22.69
N PHE A 197 -10.21 -16.24 21.70
CA PHE A 197 -9.70 -17.13 20.66
C PHE A 197 -8.47 -16.54 19.96
N ASP A 198 -8.58 -15.32 19.43
CA ASP A 198 -7.47 -14.65 18.73
C ASP A 198 -6.24 -14.55 19.65
N ARG A 199 -6.42 -14.14 20.92
CA ARG A 199 -5.33 -13.99 21.89
C ARG A 199 -4.62 -15.31 22.20
N GLU A 200 -5.37 -16.39 22.41
CA GLU A 200 -4.76 -17.69 22.71
C GLU A 200 -4.05 -18.28 21.49
N LEU A 201 -4.60 -18.08 20.28
CA LEU A 201 -3.92 -18.48 19.03
C LEU A 201 -2.58 -17.77 18.86
N TYR A 202 -2.52 -16.45 19.10
CA TYR A 202 -1.26 -15.70 19.08
C TYR A 202 -0.24 -16.24 20.09
N LYS A 203 -0.67 -16.56 21.32
CA LYS A 203 0.23 -17.13 22.33
C LYS A 203 0.73 -18.51 21.92
N GLN A 204 -0.12 -19.35 21.36
CA GLN A 204 0.26 -20.67 20.87
C GLN A 204 1.31 -20.53 19.77
N LYS A 205 1.05 -19.72 18.73
CA LYS A 205 2.00 -19.52 17.63
C LYS A 205 3.31 -18.87 18.07
N SER A 206 3.26 -17.98 19.06
CA SER A 206 4.45 -17.41 19.68
C SER A 206 5.33 -18.48 20.35
N LYS A 207 4.73 -19.46 21.06
CA LYS A 207 5.45 -20.59 21.65
C LYS A 207 6.05 -21.50 20.58
N GLU A 208 5.28 -21.85 19.54
CA GLU A 208 5.72 -22.74 18.45
C GLU A 208 6.89 -22.15 17.63
N SER A 209 6.89 -20.83 17.44
CA SER A 209 7.87 -20.14 16.58
C SER A 209 9.03 -19.49 17.34
N HIS A 210 9.00 -19.50 18.67
CA HIS A 210 9.90 -18.72 19.54
C HIS A 210 9.97 -17.22 19.21
N CYS A 211 8.91 -16.68 18.59
CA CYS A 211 8.80 -15.27 18.26
C CYS A 211 7.87 -14.55 19.24
N ALA A 212 8.14 -13.27 19.54
CA ALA A 212 7.23 -12.46 20.34
C ALA A 212 5.85 -12.35 19.67
N VAL A 213 4.77 -12.37 20.46
CA VAL A 213 3.39 -12.22 19.98
C VAL A 213 3.20 -10.98 19.10
N THR A 214 3.83 -9.87 19.46
CA THR A 214 3.74 -8.59 18.74
C THR A 214 4.35 -8.64 17.34
N THR A 215 5.32 -9.53 17.10
CA THR A 215 5.98 -9.66 15.79
C THR A 215 4.97 -10.00 14.70
N PHE A 216 4.03 -10.90 14.99
CA PHE A 216 3.00 -11.33 14.04
C PHE A 216 2.10 -10.16 13.63
N SER A 217 1.62 -9.38 14.60
CA SER A 217 0.71 -8.27 14.32
C SER A 217 1.42 -7.07 13.69
N ASP A 218 2.66 -6.76 14.10
CA ASP A 218 3.43 -5.66 13.53
C ASP A 218 3.78 -5.90 12.05
N TYR A 219 4.16 -7.13 11.69
CA TYR A 219 4.42 -7.48 10.29
C TYR A 219 3.14 -7.54 9.47
N ALA A 220 2.04 -8.05 10.01
CA ALA A 220 0.76 -8.11 9.31
C ALA A 220 0.22 -6.70 9.01
N ASP A 221 0.22 -5.80 9.99
CA ASP A 221 -0.21 -4.40 9.83
C ASP A 221 0.61 -3.69 8.74
N MET A 222 1.94 -3.83 8.78
CA MET A 222 2.82 -3.27 7.76
C MET A 222 2.56 -3.91 6.38
N ASN A 223 2.46 -5.24 6.30
CA ASN A 223 2.22 -5.95 5.04
C ASN A 223 0.90 -5.52 4.40
N ILE A 224 -0.20 -5.41 5.15
CA ILE A 224 -1.50 -4.91 4.66
C ILE A 224 -1.37 -3.53 4.03
N ARG A 225 -0.67 -2.60 4.68
CA ARG A 225 -0.51 -1.23 4.16
C ARG A 225 0.28 -1.21 2.86
N TYR A 226 1.30 -2.05 2.74
CA TYR A 226 2.11 -2.18 1.52
C TYR A 226 1.30 -2.84 0.39
N LEU A 227 0.56 -3.91 0.68
CA LEU A 227 -0.35 -4.55 -0.26
C LEU A 227 -1.37 -3.54 -0.81
N LYS A 228 -2.04 -2.78 0.07
CA LYS A 228 -3.00 -1.74 -0.34
C LYS A 228 -2.37 -0.63 -1.20
N ALA A 229 -1.09 -0.30 -0.99
CA ALA A 229 -0.41 0.72 -1.78
C ALA A 229 -0.25 0.33 -3.26
N THR A 230 -0.39 -0.96 -3.61
CA THR A 230 -0.36 -1.43 -5.00
C THR A 230 -1.65 -1.17 -5.78
N GLY A 231 -2.75 -0.80 -5.09
CA GLY A 231 -4.07 -0.69 -5.71
C GLY A 231 -4.77 -2.03 -6.00
N MET A 232 -4.11 -3.17 -5.78
CA MET A 232 -4.71 -4.50 -6.00
C MET A 232 -5.70 -4.91 -4.90
N PHE A 233 -5.61 -4.29 -3.72
CA PHE A 233 -6.42 -4.61 -2.55
C PHE A 233 -7.04 -3.37 -1.93
N GLN A 234 -8.26 -3.53 -1.41
CA GLN A 234 -8.92 -2.56 -0.56
C GLN A 234 -9.13 -3.12 0.86
N ALA A 235 -9.48 -2.26 1.80
CA ALA A 235 -9.78 -2.70 3.17
C ALA A 235 -11.06 -3.54 3.21
N LYS A 236 -11.07 -4.58 4.03
CA LYS A 236 -12.29 -5.27 4.47
C LYS A 236 -12.19 -5.52 5.98
N GLY A 237 -12.87 -4.68 6.76
CA GLY A 237 -12.62 -4.60 8.21
C GLY A 237 -11.13 -4.33 8.48
N LYS A 238 -10.50 -5.15 9.33
CA LYS A 238 -9.04 -5.10 9.61
C LYS A 238 -8.19 -5.85 8.57
N GLY A 239 -8.83 -6.50 7.61
CA GLY A 239 -8.20 -7.31 6.58
C GLY A 239 -8.18 -6.63 5.20
N ILE A 240 -8.04 -7.44 4.17
CA ILE A 240 -7.98 -7.02 2.76
C ILE A 240 -8.87 -7.89 1.88
N VAL A 241 -9.35 -7.31 0.78
CA VAL A 241 -10.07 -8.02 -0.30
C VAL A 241 -9.50 -7.57 -1.64
N ILE A 242 -9.47 -8.46 -2.64
CA ILE A 242 -9.07 -8.08 -4.00
C ILE A 242 -10.05 -7.01 -4.50
N VAL A 243 -9.52 -5.94 -5.09
CA VAL A 243 -10.33 -4.91 -5.74
C VAL A 243 -11.03 -5.54 -6.95
N PRO A 244 -12.38 -5.54 -7.04
CA PRO A 244 -13.11 -6.23 -8.10
C PRO A 244 -12.62 -5.87 -9.51
N GLU A 245 -12.34 -4.57 -9.75
CA GLU A 245 -11.87 -4.03 -11.04
C GLU A 245 -10.46 -4.48 -11.42
N LYS A 246 -9.72 -5.07 -10.47
CA LYS A 246 -8.35 -5.56 -10.66
C LYS A 246 -8.30 -7.08 -10.74
N LYS A 247 -9.44 -7.78 -10.77
CA LYS A 247 -9.51 -9.23 -10.71
C LYS A 247 -8.84 -9.92 -11.90
N ALA A 248 -9.04 -9.45 -13.14
CA ALA A 248 -8.32 -10.00 -14.30
C ALA A 248 -6.79 -9.86 -14.13
N MET A 249 -6.33 -8.70 -13.68
CA MET A 249 -4.90 -8.46 -13.40
C MET A 249 -4.38 -9.35 -12.27
N ALA A 250 -5.16 -9.54 -11.20
CA ALA A 250 -4.80 -10.40 -10.08
C ALA A 250 -4.56 -11.84 -10.54
N LYS A 251 -5.42 -12.37 -11.43
CA LYS A 251 -5.27 -13.71 -12.01
C LYS A 251 -3.98 -13.84 -12.82
N GLN A 252 -3.64 -12.83 -13.62
CA GLN A 252 -2.38 -12.82 -14.39
C GLN A 252 -1.15 -12.82 -13.47
N LEU A 253 -1.18 -12.03 -12.39
CA LEU A 253 -0.08 -11.96 -11.43
C LEU A 253 0.07 -13.24 -10.59
N ALA A 254 -1.03 -13.92 -10.28
CA ALA A 254 -1.03 -15.17 -9.53
C ALA A 254 -0.65 -16.41 -10.35
N ALA A 255 -0.56 -16.30 -11.68
CA ALA A 255 -0.25 -17.44 -12.54
C ALA A 255 1.19 -17.97 -12.35
N ASN A 256 2.15 -17.09 -12.02
CA ASN A 256 3.56 -17.45 -11.84
C ASN A 256 4.10 -16.93 -10.51
N ILE A 257 3.95 -17.74 -9.46
CA ILE A 257 4.30 -17.37 -8.08
C ILE A 257 5.76 -17.66 -7.70
N GLN A 258 6.50 -18.40 -8.51
CA GLN A 258 7.92 -18.72 -8.28
C GLN A 258 8.79 -18.29 -9.46
N SER A 259 10.06 -18.01 -9.16
CA SER A 259 11.07 -17.62 -10.14
C SER A 259 12.40 -18.30 -9.87
N SER A 260 12.99 -18.83 -10.93
CA SER A 260 14.37 -19.32 -11.01
C SER A 260 15.32 -18.31 -11.69
N LYS A 261 14.85 -17.10 -11.99
CA LYS A 261 15.68 -16.07 -12.64
C LYS A 261 16.89 -15.70 -11.77
N PRO A 262 18.05 -15.39 -12.38
CA PRO A 262 19.22 -14.92 -11.65
C PRO A 262 18.94 -13.68 -10.81
N LEU A 263 19.52 -13.62 -9.61
CA LEU A 263 19.28 -12.53 -8.66
C LEU A 263 19.66 -11.16 -9.21
N LEU A 264 20.74 -11.07 -10.00
CA LEU A 264 21.14 -9.84 -10.70
C LEU A 264 20.02 -9.31 -11.60
N THR A 265 19.38 -10.18 -12.39
CA THR A 265 18.25 -9.81 -13.25
C THR A 265 17.07 -9.28 -12.44
N LEU A 266 16.79 -9.91 -11.29
CA LEU A 266 15.72 -9.47 -10.40
C LEU A 266 16.00 -8.09 -9.79
N TYR A 267 17.23 -7.81 -9.37
CA TYR A 267 17.62 -6.47 -8.87
C TYR A 267 17.56 -5.40 -9.96
N ARG A 268 17.99 -5.71 -11.19
CA ARG A 268 17.85 -4.80 -12.33
C ARG A 268 16.39 -4.49 -12.61
N ASN A 269 15.52 -5.51 -12.61
CA ASN A 269 14.07 -5.32 -12.77
C ASN A 269 13.49 -4.48 -11.63
N LEU A 270 13.87 -4.73 -10.38
CA LEU A 270 13.41 -3.94 -9.24
C LEU A 270 13.77 -2.46 -9.40
N CYS A 271 15.04 -2.16 -9.71
CA CYS A 271 15.54 -0.78 -9.80
C CYS A 271 15.03 -0.05 -11.06
N ASN A 272 14.81 -0.77 -12.16
CA ASN A 272 14.30 -0.21 -13.42
C ASN A 272 12.78 -0.23 -13.52
N GLY A 273 12.08 -0.87 -12.58
CA GLY A 273 10.65 -1.21 -12.60
C GLY A 273 10.39 -2.47 -13.41
N ALA A 274 9.82 -3.48 -12.76
CA ALA A 274 9.54 -4.75 -13.42
C ALA A 274 8.42 -4.61 -14.44
N ALA A 275 8.51 -5.43 -15.48
CA ALA A 275 7.42 -5.60 -16.42
C ALA A 275 6.20 -6.19 -15.70
N LEU A 276 5.03 -5.62 -15.97
CA LEU A 276 3.74 -6.15 -15.56
C LEU A 276 3.15 -7.01 -16.69
N PRO A 277 2.23 -7.94 -16.39
CA PRO A 277 1.49 -8.66 -17.43
C PRO A 277 0.87 -7.73 -18.48
N THR A 278 0.41 -6.55 -18.08
CA THR A 278 -0.20 -5.52 -18.94
C THR A 278 0.82 -4.70 -19.73
N ASP A 279 2.10 -5.05 -19.71
CA ASP A 279 3.09 -4.56 -20.68
C ASP A 279 3.12 -5.43 -21.95
N ASN A 280 2.35 -6.53 -21.99
CA ASN A 280 2.00 -7.24 -23.21
C ASN A 280 0.65 -6.71 -23.74
N VAL A 281 0.57 -6.46 -25.05
CA VAL A 281 -0.61 -5.85 -25.70
C VAL A 281 -1.87 -6.70 -25.52
N ASP A 282 -1.78 -8.01 -25.76
CA ASP A 282 -2.94 -8.91 -25.71
C ASP A 282 -3.47 -9.03 -24.28
N VAL A 283 -2.57 -9.16 -23.30
CA VAL A 283 -2.93 -9.19 -21.88
C VAL A 283 -3.52 -7.85 -21.44
N ALA A 284 -2.93 -6.72 -21.85
CA ALA A 284 -3.44 -5.40 -21.54
C ALA A 284 -4.87 -5.21 -22.09
N TYR A 285 -5.11 -5.65 -23.33
CA TYR A 285 -6.43 -5.58 -23.96
C TYR A 285 -7.46 -6.45 -23.23
N ASN A 286 -7.10 -7.67 -22.85
CA ASN A 286 -7.99 -8.54 -22.08
C ASN A 286 -8.35 -7.95 -20.70
N VAL A 287 -7.38 -7.33 -20.02
CA VAL A 287 -7.64 -6.64 -18.74
C VAL A 287 -8.49 -5.38 -18.95
N LEU A 288 -8.33 -4.66 -20.07
CA LEU A 288 -9.18 -3.52 -20.42
C LEU A 288 -10.64 -3.96 -20.66
N GLN A 289 -10.86 -5.06 -21.39
CA GLN A 289 -12.21 -5.59 -21.64
C GLN A 289 -12.92 -5.99 -20.35
N ASP A 290 -12.23 -6.68 -19.43
CA ASP A 290 -12.78 -6.99 -18.10
C ASP A 290 -13.14 -5.70 -17.33
N LEU A 291 -12.25 -4.70 -17.35
CA LEU A 291 -12.48 -3.43 -16.69
C LEU A 291 -13.69 -2.67 -17.26
N MET A 292 -13.92 -2.72 -18.58
CA MET A 292 -15.10 -2.12 -19.20
C MET A 292 -16.40 -2.80 -18.74
N ILE A 293 -16.39 -4.13 -18.58
CA ILE A 293 -17.54 -4.86 -18.00
C ILE A 293 -17.77 -4.42 -16.55
N GLN A 294 -16.70 -4.28 -15.77
CA GLN A 294 -16.82 -3.80 -14.38
C GLN A 294 -17.33 -2.35 -14.31
N ALA A 295 -16.95 -1.49 -15.25
CA ALA A 295 -17.41 -0.09 -15.31
C ALA A 295 -18.94 -0.01 -15.48
N ASN A 296 -19.54 -0.92 -16.26
CA ASN A 296 -20.99 -1.00 -16.43
C ASN A 296 -21.74 -1.26 -15.11
N ASN A 297 -21.14 -1.99 -14.16
CA ASN A 297 -21.73 -2.21 -12.83
C ASN A 297 -21.88 -0.90 -12.02
N TYR A 298 -21.16 0.15 -12.40
CA TYR A 298 -21.26 1.50 -11.84
C TYR A 298 -22.07 2.46 -12.72
N ASN A 299 -22.77 1.95 -13.74
CA ASN A 299 -23.46 2.74 -14.75
C ASN A 299 -22.54 3.74 -15.47
N ILE A 300 -21.28 3.33 -15.73
CA ILE A 300 -20.33 4.13 -16.51
C ILE A 300 -20.28 3.56 -17.93
N GLU A 301 -20.92 4.27 -18.86
CA GLU A 301 -20.78 3.98 -20.29
C GLU A 301 -19.47 4.57 -20.80
N TYR A 302 -18.57 3.71 -21.29
CA TYR A 302 -17.27 4.14 -21.80
C TYR A 302 -17.04 3.61 -23.21
N SER A 303 -16.85 4.52 -24.17
CA SER A 303 -16.51 4.14 -25.55
C SER A 303 -15.00 4.20 -25.80
N ILE A 304 -14.50 3.15 -26.46
CA ILE A 304 -13.14 3.09 -26.99
C ILE A 304 -13.08 3.45 -28.49
N GLU A 305 -14.22 3.81 -29.09
CA GLU A 305 -14.28 4.23 -30.49
C GLU A 305 -13.36 5.43 -30.74
N GLY A 306 -12.59 5.38 -31.83
CA GLY A 306 -11.61 6.41 -32.17
C GLY A 306 -10.32 6.41 -31.33
N LYS A 307 -10.20 5.56 -30.29
CA LYS A 307 -8.97 5.45 -29.50
C LYS A 307 -7.93 4.55 -30.19
N THR A 308 -6.67 4.97 -30.18
CA THR A 308 -5.58 4.12 -30.68
C THR A 308 -5.14 3.16 -29.58
N LEU A 309 -5.32 1.85 -29.78
CA LEU A 309 -5.01 0.79 -28.81
C LEU A 309 -3.92 -0.17 -29.32
N LYS A 310 -2.85 0.36 -29.92
CA LYS A 310 -1.81 -0.44 -30.58
C LYS A 310 -0.66 -0.82 -29.66
N THR A 311 -0.46 -0.07 -28.57
CA THR A 311 0.63 -0.31 -27.63
C THR A 311 0.11 -0.52 -26.20
N PRO A 312 0.87 -1.20 -25.33
CA PRO A 312 0.48 -1.38 -23.93
C PRO A 312 0.29 -0.06 -23.21
N ALA A 313 1.14 0.94 -23.49
CA ALA A 313 1.02 2.27 -22.91
C ALA A 313 -0.31 2.95 -23.26
N GLN A 314 -0.73 2.86 -24.53
CA GLN A 314 -2.02 3.41 -24.98
C GLN A 314 -3.20 2.70 -24.31
N ILE A 315 -3.15 1.38 -24.22
CA ILE A 315 -4.20 0.58 -23.56
C ILE A 315 -4.25 0.91 -22.06
N ASN A 316 -3.10 1.00 -21.39
CA ASN A 316 -3.02 1.32 -19.97
C ASN A 316 -3.51 2.74 -19.67
N GLN A 317 -3.28 3.71 -20.56
CA GLN A 317 -3.86 5.05 -20.41
C GLN A 317 -5.40 4.98 -20.35
N VAL A 318 -6.02 4.26 -21.29
CA VAL A 318 -7.48 4.09 -21.31
C VAL A 318 -7.97 3.37 -20.05
N ARG A 319 -7.24 2.36 -19.57
CA ARG A 319 -7.56 1.68 -18.30
C ARG A 319 -7.52 2.64 -17.12
N PHE A 320 -6.50 3.49 -17.02
CA PHE A 320 -6.40 4.47 -15.94
C PHE A 320 -7.54 5.49 -15.98
N ASP A 321 -7.98 5.91 -17.18
CA ASP A 321 -9.12 6.80 -17.32
C ASP A 321 -10.40 6.14 -16.78
N ILE A 322 -10.66 4.86 -17.11
CA ILE A 322 -11.82 4.11 -16.61
C ILE A 322 -11.72 3.91 -15.08
N GLU A 323 -10.55 3.56 -14.56
CA GLU A 323 -10.31 3.40 -13.12
C GLU A 323 -10.58 4.71 -12.35
N GLN A 324 -10.23 5.85 -12.93
CA GLN A 324 -10.52 7.16 -12.37
C GLN A 324 -12.04 7.40 -12.29
N LEU A 325 -12.78 7.15 -13.38
CA LEU A 325 -14.24 7.28 -13.40
C LEU A 325 -14.92 6.36 -12.37
N ILE A 326 -14.46 5.11 -12.25
CA ILE A 326 -14.97 4.19 -11.21
C ILE A 326 -14.66 4.73 -9.81
N SER A 327 -13.45 5.24 -9.58
CA SER A 327 -13.09 5.84 -8.28
C SER A 327 -13.96 7.05 -7.94
N GLU A 328 -14.30 7.87 -8.93
CA GLU A 328 -15.19 9.04 -8.76
C GLU A 328 -16.60 8.59 -8.41
N LYS A 329 -17.14 7.57 -9.11
CA LYS A 329 -18.45 6.99 -8.79
C LYS A 329 -18.51 6.35 -7.40
N LYS A 330 -17.45 5.65 -6.99
CA LYS A 330 -17.33 5.12 -5.63
C LYS A 330 -17.32 6.23 -4.58
N GLU A 331 -16.69 7.37 -4.86
CA GLU A 331 -16.71 8.51 -3.95
C GLU A 331 -18.09 9.16 -3.86
N GLU A 332 -18.83 9.26 -4.98
CA GLU A 332 -20.22 9.74 -4.95
C GLU A 332 -21.11 8.82 -4.10
N ALA A 333 -21.01 7.50 -4.30
CA ALA A 333 -21.76 6.53 -3.50
C ALA A 333 -21.37 6.61 -2.01
N PHE A 334 -20.07 6.66 -1.71
CA PHE A 334 -19.58 6.83 -0.35
C PHE A 334 -20.13 8.10 0.30
N ALA A 335 -20.16 9.22 -0.42
CA ALA A 335 -20.72 10.49 0.05
C ALA A 335 -22.20 10.39 0.41
N GLN A 336 -23.01 9.76 -0.45
CA GLN A 336 -24.45 9.60 -0.24
C GLN A 336 -24.78 8.81 1.03
N GLU A 337 -23.93 7.85 1.41
CA GLU A 337 -24.14 7.06 2.62
C GLU A 337 -23.85 7.84 3.92
N GLN A 338 -23.03 8.91 3.86
CA GLN A 338 -22.47 9.52 5.08
C GLN A 338 -23.50 10.15 6.00
N ALA A 339 -24.60 10.72 5.45
CA ALA A 339 -25.69 11.28 6.25
C ALA A 339 -26.31 10.22 7.19
N SER A 340 -26.41 8.97 6.72
CA SER A 340 -26.95 7.86 7.51
C SER A 340 -25.96 7.29 8.54
N GLN A 341 -24.70 7.72 8.50
CA GLN A 341 -23.60 7.24 9.35
C GLN A 341 -23.16 8.30 10.38
N TRP A 342 -23.97 9.34 10.60
CA TRP A 342 -23.59 10.49 11.42
C TRP A 342 -23.27 10.11 12.88
N GLU A 343 -23.91 9.10 13.46
CA GLU A 343 -23.61 8.62 14.82
C GLU A 343 -22.19 8.05 14.90
N GLU A 344 -21.79 7.24 13.91
CA GLU A 344 -20.44 6.68 13.85
C GLU A 344 -19.40 7.79 13.69
N ILE A 345 -19.68 8.78 12.83
CA ILE A 345 -18.82 9.94 12.61
C ILE A 345 -18.64 10.72 13.92
N ALA A 346 -19.73 10.97 14.66
CA ALA A 346 -19.70 11.66 15.95
C ALA A 346 -18.86 10.89 16.99
N LEU A 347 -18.96 9.57 17.04
CA LEU A 347 -18.13 8.74 17.94
C LEU A 347 -16.63 8.86 17.64
N TYR A 348 -16.22 8.89 16.37
CA TYR A 348 -14.82 9.14 16.02
C TYR A 348 -14.37 10.55 16.44
N MET A 349 -15.22 11.57 16.27
CA MET A 349 -14.90 12.93 16.72
C MET A 349 -14.79 13.03 18.25
N GLU A 350 -15.62 12.31 18.99
CA GLU A 350 -15.51 12.20 20.45
C GLU A 350 -14.18 11.56 20.85
N LEU A 351 -13.78 10.46 20.19
CA LEU A 351 -12.48 9.84 20.42
C LEU A 351 -11.31 10.79 20.21
N LEU A 352 -11.35 11.57 19.12
CA LEU A 352 -10.30 12.53 18.78
C LEU A 352 -10.24 13.68 19.79
N SER A 353 -11.38 14.23 20.20
CA SER A 353 -11.46 15.36 21.14
C SER A 353 -11.06 14.96 22.56
N THR A 354 -11.52 13.80 23.04
CA THR A 354 -11.22 13.29 24.38
C THR A 354 -9.84 12.63 24.50
N LYS A 355 -9.12 12.46 23.38
CA LYS A 355 -7.85 11.72 23.27
C LYS A 355 -7.94 10.27 23.76
N LYS A 356 -9.15 9.70 23.82
CA LYS A 356 -9.37 8.27 24.04
C LYS A 356 -8.95 7.50 22.79
N THR A 357 -8.57 6.24 22.97
CA THR A 357 -8.13 5.39 21.85
C THR A 357 -9.23 4.48 21.31
N HIS A 358 -10.28 4.22 22.08
CA HIS A 358 -11.36 3.32 21.71
C HIS A 358 -12.65 3.61 22.48
N ILE A 359 -13.78 3.31 21.85
CA ILE A 359 -15.13 3.28 22.44
C ILE A 359 -15.73 1.92 22.07
N LYS A 360 -16.29 1.23 23.07
CA LYS A 360 -17.10 0.04 22.83
C LYS A 360 -18.52 0.47 22.49
N ILE A 361 -19.04 -0.04 21.38
CA ILE A 361 -20.44 0.13 20.99
C ILE A 361 -21.27 -1.00 21.60
N ASP A 362 -20.80 -2.24 21.47
CA ASP A 362 -21.45 -3.44 22.03
C ASP A 362 -20.42 -4.54 22.36
N SER A 363 -20.88 -5.79 22.56
CA SER A 363 -20.03 -6.95 22.88
C SER A 363 -18.98 -7.26 21.81
N ASP A 364 -19.28 -6.96 20.55
CA ASP A 364 -18.53 -7.37 19.37
C ASP A 364 -18.00 -6.19 18.54
N THR A 365 -18.55 -4.99 18.77
CA THR A 365 -18.24 -3.77 18.03
C THR A 365 -17.48 -2.77 18.88
N GLU A 366 -16.27 -2.43 18.44
CA GLU A 366 -15.40 -1.42 19.04
C GLU A 366 -14.89 -0.48 17.95
N ILE A 367 -15.08 0.83 18.15
CA ILE A 367 -14.40 1.86 17.36
C ILE A 367 -13.05 2.14 18.00
N ARG A 368 -11.98 2.20 17.20
CA ARG A 368 -10.62 2.43 17.69
C ARG A 368 -9.81 3.33 16.77
N ILE A 369 -9.13 4.31 17.35
CA ILE A 369 -8.15 5.16 16.67
C ILE A 369 -6.74 4.80 17.19
N PRO A 370 -5.86 4.25 16.36
CA PRO A 370 -4.45 4.10 16.71
C PRO A 370 -3.81 5.47 16.96
N LYS A 371 -3.10 5.66 18.09
CA LYS A 371 -2.49 6.95 18.45
C LYS A 371 -1.63 7.55 17.34
N ALA A 372 -0.85 6.72 16.64
CA ALA A 372 0.02 7.14 15.55
C ALA A 372 -0.76 7.59 14.29
N GLU A 373 -2.05 7.31 14.21
CA GLU A 373 -2.92 7.60 13.07
C GLU A 373 -4.00 8.64 13.39
N ALA A 374 -4.01 9.19 14.61
CA ALA A 374 -4.98 10.22 15.00
C ALA A 374 -5.09 11.38 14.00
N PRO A 375 -4.00 11.91 13.40
CA PRO A 375 -4.13 12.94 12.36
C PRO A 375 -4.87 12.47 11.11
N ALA A 376 -4.67 11.22 10.67
CA ALA A 376 -5.35 10.67 9.50
C ALA A 376 -6.83 10.41 9.79
N TYR A 377 -7.16 9.93 10.99
CA TYR A 377 -8.55 9.78 11.43
C TYR A 377 -9.24 11.14 11.59
N LEU A 378 -8.53 12.18 12.02
CA LEU A 378 -9.09 13.54 12.05
C LEU A 378 -9.45 14.03 10.64
N GLU A 379 -8.52 13.93 9.68
CA GLU A 379 -8.79 14.29 8.28
C GLU A 379 -9.98 13.48 7.72
N TRP A 380 -10.04 12.19 7.99
CA TRP A 380 -11.11 11.30 7.53
C TRP A 380 -12.46 11.57 8.18
N SER A 381 -12.52 11.75 9.51
CA SER A 381 -13.77 12.03 10.22
C SER A 381 -14.32 13.41 9.86
N LEU A 382 -13.46 14.42 9.67
CA LEU A 382 -13.89 15.74 9.19
C LEU A 382 -14.44 15.65 7.76
N TRP A 383 -13.80 14.88 6.88
CA TRP A 383 -14.31 14.65 5.53
C TRP A 383 -15.69 13.99 5.55
N ARG A 384 -15.87 12.92 6.34
CA ARG A 384 -17.17 12.26 6.50
C ARG A 384 -18.23 13.21 7.04
N ALA A 385 -17.90 14.04 8.02
CA ALA A 385 -18.85 15.02 8.55
C ALA A 385 -19.26 16.07 7.50
N LEU A 386 -18.32 16.59 6.70
CA LEU A 386 -18.64 17.50 5.61
C LEU A 386 -19.60 16.85 4.59
N LEU A 387 -19.37 15.56 4.28
CA LEU A 387 -20.26 14.79 3.41
C LEU A 387 -21.64 14.54 4.05
N ALA A 388 -21.69 14.26 5.35
CA ALA A 388 -22.92 13.98 6.07
C ALA A 388 -23.85 15.21 6.20
N ILE A 389 -23.30 16.43 6.18
CA ILE A 389 -24.10 17.67 6.13
C ILE A 389 -24.79 17.83 4.76
N ASP A 390 -24.31 17.14 3.73
CA ASP A 390 -24.90 17.07 2.39
C ASP A 390 -25.17 18.43 1.74
N SER A 391 -24.21 19.35 1.87
CA SER A 391 -24.30 20.73 1.35
C SER A 391 -23.21 21.09 0.35
N LEU A 392 -22.53 20.09 -0.22
CA LEU A 392 -21.46 20.32 -1.18
C LEU A 392 -22.01 20.81 -2.53
N GLU A 393 -21.63 22.02 -2.94
CA GLU A 393 -21.91 22.52 -4.30
C GLU A 393 -21.14 21.75 -5.38
N ASN A 394 -19.91 21.32 -5.05
CA ASN A 394 -19.03 20.57 -5.94
C ASN A 394 -19.11 19.07 -5.67
N LYS A 395 -18.88 18.26 -6.71
CA LYS A 395 -18.84 16.81 -6.57
C LYS A 395 -17.77 16.36 -5.55
N PRO A 396 -18.03 15.34 -4.72
CA PRO A 396 -17.12 14.92 -3.64
C PRO A 396 -15.67 14.67 -4.08
N TYR A 397 -15.48 14.02 -5.23
CA TYR A 397 -14.15 13.72 -5.77
C TYR A 397 -13.34 14.95 -6.21
N VAL A 398 -13.99 16.09 -6.46
CA VAL A 398 -13.32 17.38 -6.75
C VAL A 398 -12.73 17.97 -5.46
N VAL A 399 -13.44 17.83 -4.34
CA VAL A 399 -13.13 18.50 -3.06
C VAL A 399 -12.25 17.65 -2.14
N LYS A 400 -12.33 16.32 -2.22
CA LYS A 400 -11.65 15.33 -1.35
C LYS A 400 -10.17 15.61 -1.10
N HIS A 401 -9.47 16.21 -2.06
CA HIS A 401 -8.07 16.59 -1.91
C HIS A 401 -7.89 17.97 -1.28
N ILE A 402 -8.44 18.20 -0.07
CA ILE A 402 -8.34 19.47 0.66
C ILE A 402 -6.87 19.94 0.76
N LYS A 403 -5.88 19.06 0.91
CA LYS A 403 -4.44 19.42 0.84
C LYS A 403 -4.01 19.97 -0.52
N LYS A 404 -4.47 19.39 -1.63
CA LYS A 404 -4.21 19.87 -2.99
C LYS A 404 -4.94 21.18 -3.23
N MET A 405 -6.18 21.30 -2.76
CA MET A 405 -7.00 22.52 -2.80
C MET A 405 -6.36 23.65 -2.00
N LEU A 406 -5.91 23.42 -0.76
CA LEU A 406 -5.20 24.39 0.08
C LEU A 406 -3.83 24.77 -0.49
N LYS A 407 -3.12 23.84 -1.13
CA LYS A 407 -1.84 24.11 -1.81
C LYS A 407 -2.06 24.94 -3.07
N ASN A 408 -3.13 24.67 -3.82
CA ASN A 408 -3.54 25.46 -4.98
C ASN A 408 -4.08 26.82 -4.57
N LEU A 409 -4.84 26.93 -3.47
CA LEU A 409 -5.28 28.20 -2.86
C LEU A 409 -4.07 29.01 -2.40
N ARG A 410 -3.09 28.41 -1.70
CA ARG A 410 -1.84 29.10 -1.34
C ARG A 410 -1.03 29.55 -2.54
N ARG A 411 -1.04 28.78 -3.64
CA ARG A 411 -0.36 29.13 -4.89
C ARG A 411 -1.08 30.26 -5.62
N ALA A 412 -2.40 30.18 -5.76
CA ALA A 412 -3.25 31.21 -6.34
C ALA A 412 -3.22 32.52 -5.53
N LEU A 413 -3.19 32.43 -4.19
CA LEU A 413 -2.98 33.58 -3.32
C LEU A 413 -1.57 34.17 -3.49
N LYS A 414 -0.53 33.36 -3.68
CA LYS A 414 0.82 33.87 -4.00
C LYS A 414 0.92 34.52 -5.38
N GLU A 415 0.19 33.99 -6.36
CA GLU A 415 0.15 34.52 -7.74
C GLU A 415 -0.71 35.81 -7.81
N ASN A 416 -1.73 35.96 -6.96
CA ASN A 416 -2.59 37.16 -6.89
C ASN A 416 -2.17 38.23 -5.85
N ILE A 417 -1.29 37.91 -4.90
CA ILE A 417 -0.75 38.88 -3.90
C ILE A 417 0.57 39.52 -4.39
N GLY A 418 0.96 39.28 -5.64
CA GLY A 418 2.15 39.87 -6.27
C GLY A 418 2.07 41.36 -6.64
N SER A 419 1.01 42.09 -6.27
CA SER A 419 0.85 43.51 -6.62
C SER A 419 0.15 44.36 -5.54
N ILE A 420 0.38 44.10 -4.25
CA ILE A 420 0.02 45.07 -3.22
C ILE A 420 1.26 45.92 -2.95
N ASP A 421 1.18 47.18 -3.38
CA ASP A 421 2.16 48.23 -3.16
C ASP A 421 2.58 48.28 -1.69
N LYS A 422 3.89 48.35 -1.46
CA LYS A 422 4.50 48.50 -0.13
C LYS A 422 4.43 49.94 0.38
N ASP A 423 3.31 50.61 0.14
CA ASP A 423 2.98 51.85 0.81
C ASP A 423 1.71 51.60 1.63
N TYR A 424 1.85 51.83 2.93
CA TYR A 424 0.88 51.63 4.03
C TYR A 424 1.04 50.36 4.88
N LEU A 425 1.68 50.61 6.03
CA LEU A 425 1.82 49.86 7.30
C LEU A 425 3.04 48.94 7.45
#